data_AF-A0A349MYP0-F1
#
_entry.id   AF-A0A349MYP0-F1
#
_cell.length_a   1.000
_cell.length_b   1.000
_cell.length_c   1.000
_cell.angle_alpha   90.00
_cell.angle_beta   90.00
_cell.angle_gamma   90.00
#
_symmetry.space_group_name_H-M   'P 1'
#
loop_
_entity.id
_entity.type
_entity.pdbx_description
1 polymer ?
#
loop_
_entity_poly.entity_id
_entity_poly.type
_entity_poly.pdbx_seq_one_letter_code
_entity_poly.pdbx_strand_id
1 'polypeptide(L)' 'MRLTIDEEVNRNFFNDMTDYVMKEGHMSHEKAEHLVNPLRSTIDTNMPYVQHTGPIYFAMRLLMREGIIPYKAI' A
#
# COMPACT_ATOMS: atom_id res chain seq x y z
N MET A 1 12.14 12.80 17.70
CA MET A 1 12.83 13.06 16.42
C MET A 1 11.74 13.40 15.40
N ARG A 2 11.82 14.53 14.68
CA ARG A 2 10.85 14.86 13.61
C ARG A 2 11.29 14.12 12.34
N LEU A 3 10.34 13.51 11.63
CA LEU A 3 10.60 12.88 10.34
C LEU A 3 10.91 13.97 9.30
N THR A 4 11.72 13.61 8.31
CA THR A 4 11.85 14.38 7.08
C THR A 4 10.55 14.31 6.27
N ILE A 5 10.35 15.24 5.34
CA ILE A 5 9.18 15.23 4.44
C ILE A 5 9.10 13.90 3.68
N ASP A 6 10.24 13.39 3.21
CA ASP A 6 10.30 12.14 2.44
C ASP A 6 9.93 10.93 3.30
N GLU A 7 10.38 10.88 4.55
CA GLU A 7 9.99 9.83 5.51
C GLU A 7 8.51 9.90 5.86
N GLU A 8 7.94 11.11 5.97
CA GLU A 8 6.51 11.29 6.22
C GLU A 8 5.65 10.87 5.03
N VAL A 9 6.05 11.24 3.80
CA VAL A 9 5.38 10.80 2.57
C VAL A 9 5.41 9.29 2.44
N ASN A 10 6.58 8.66 2.67
CA ASN A 10 6.72 7.21 2.61
C ASN A 10 5.85 6.52 3.66
N ARG A 11 5.90 6.99 4.91
CA ARG A 11 5.08 6.45 6.00
C ARG A 11 3.59 6.54 5.67
N ASN A 12 3.12 7.72 5.23
CA ASN A 12 1.71 7.92 4.91
C ASN A 12 1.27 7.04 3.74
N PHE A 13 2.10 6.90 2.70
CA PHE A 13 1.81 6.03 1.56
C PHE A 13 1.53 4.59 1.97
N PHE A 14 2.39 3.98 2.80
CA PHE A 14 2.18 2.59 3.22
C PHE A 14 1.09 2.44 4.29
N ASN A 15 0.83 3.46 5.10
CA ASN A 15 -0.30 3.47 6.02
C ASN A 15 -1.62 3.46 5.25
N ASP A 16 -1.77 4.34 4.25
CA ASP A 16 -2.94 4.39 3.38
C ASP A 16 -3.14 3.06 2.64
N MET A 17 -2.04 2.43 2.20
CA MET A 17 -2.07 1.12 1.57
C MET A 17 -2.57 0.04 2.54
N THR A 18 -2.11 0.06 3.79
CA THR A 18 -2.52 -0.89 4.84
C THR A 18 -3.99 -0.72 5.20
N ASP A 19 -4.44 0.52 5.37
CA ASP A 19 -5.84 0.84 5.69
C ASP A 19 -6.79 0.37 4.59
N TYR A 20 -6.40 0.54 3.32
CA TYR A 20 -7.17 0.02 2.19
C TYR A 20 -7.22 -1.51 2.18
N VAL A 21 -6.10 -2.19 2.41
CA VAL A 21 -6.03 -3.67 2.50
C VAL A 21 -6.90 -4.20 3.64
N MET A 22 -6.88 -3.54 4.81
CA MET A 22 -7.75 -3.91 5.93
C MET A 22 -9.23 -3.81 5.55
N LYS A 23 -9.62 -2.68 4.95
CA LYS A 23 -11.01 -2.39 4.63
C LYS A 23 -11.56 -3.31 3.54
N GLU A 24 -10.87 -3.41 2.40
CA GLU A 24 -11.34 -4.18 1.25
C GLU A 24 -11.07 -5.68 1.40
N GLY A 25 -9.98 -6.05 2.08
CA GLY A 25 -9.66 -7.44 2.37
C GLY A 25 -10.39 -8.01 3.60
N HIS A 26 -11.20 -7.20 4.29
CA HIS A 26 -11.93 -7.58 5.51
C HIS A 26 -11.06 -8.30 6.54
N MET A 27 -9.84 -7.80 6.78
CA MET A 27 -8.84 -8.44 7.62
C MET A 27 -8.34 -7.54 8.75
N SER A 28 -7.71 -8.15 9.74
CA SER A 28 -7.07 -7.42 10.84
C SER A 28 -5.90 -6.57 10.35
N HIS A 29 -5.56 -5.55 11.12
CA HIS A 29 -4.40 -4.69 10.85
C HIS A 29 -3.11 -5.51 10.70
N GLU A 30 -2.87 -6.44 11.63
CA GLU A 30 -1.69 -7.33 11.60
C GLU A 30 -1.59 -8.11 10.27
N LYS A 31 -2.70 -8.67 9.77
CA LYS A 31 -2.70 -9.39 8.49
C LYS A 31 -2.45 -8.46 7.31
N ALA A 32 -3.07 -7.28 7.30
CA ALA A 32 -2.87 -6.29 6.26
C ALA A 32 -1.41 -5.82 6.23
N GLU A 33 -0.83 -5.54 7.39
CA GLU A 33 0.56 -5.13 7.55
C GLU A 33 1.52 -6.22 7.06
N HIS A 34 1.24 -7.49 7.35
CA HIS A 34 2.00 -8.63 6.83
C HIS A 34 2.02 -8.69 5.29
N LEU A 35 0.94 -8.28 4.62
CA LEU A 35 0.88 -8.22 3.16
C LEU A 35 1.58 -6.98 2.59
N VAL A 36 1.53 -5.85 3.30
CA VAL A 36 2.08 -4.56 2.87
C VAL A 36 3.59 -4.46 3.11
N ASN A 37 4.09 -4.96 4.24
CA ASN A 37 5.49 -4.79 4.65
C ASN A 37 6.52 -5.26 3.62
N PRO A 38 6.34 -6.39 2.90
CA PRO A 38 7.25 -6.78 1.84
C PRO A 38 7.39 -5.76 0.70
N LEU A 39 6.38 -4.91 0.49
CA LEU A 39 6.40 -3.90 -0.57
C LEU A 39 7.24 -2.67 -0.22
N ARG A 40 7.51 -2.43 1.08
CA ARG A 40 8.32 -1.29 1.56
C ARG A 40 9.75 -1.28 1.03
N SER A 41 10.31 -2.45 0.72
CA SER A 41 11.64 -2.57 0.10
C SER A 41 11.63 -2.52 -1.43
N THR A 42 10.44 -2.55 -2.05
CA THR A 42 10.28 -2.65 -3.51
C THR A 42 9.69 -1.40 -4.16
N ILE A 43 8.82 -0.68 -3.44
CA ILE A 43 8.17 0.54 -3.93
C ILE A 43 8.99 1.74 -3.47
N ASP A 44 9.58 2.45 -4.42
CA ASP A 44 10.19 3.75 -4.20
C ASP A 44 9.12 4.85 -4.32
N THR A 45 8.69 5.37 -3.18
CA THR A 45 7.67 6.43 -3.08
C THR A 45 8.11 7.78 -3.65
N ASN A 46 9.39 7.94 -3.98
CA ASN A 46 9.92 9.15 -4.61
C ASN A 46 9.79 9.12 -6.14
N MET A 47 9.47 7.97 -6.73
CA MET A 47 9.30 7.86 -8.17
C MET A 47 8.02 8.60 -8.63
N PRO A 48 8.08 9.46 -9.67
CA PRO A 48 6.93 10.24 -10.11
C PRO A 48 5.68 9.42 -10.44
N TYR A 49 5.86 8.23 -11.04
CA TYR A 49 4.73 7.36 -11.35
C TYR A 49 4.08 6.79 -10.09
N VAL A 50 4.84 6.49 -9.03
CA VAL A 50 4.30 5.99 -7.76
C VAL A 50 3.48 7.07 -7.08
N GLN A 51 3.99 8.30 -7.07
CA GLN A 51 3.28 9.46 -6.52
C GLN A 51 1.99 9.76 -7.29
N HIS A 52 2.02 9.68 -8.62
CA HIS A 52 0.83 9.89 -9.46
C HIS A 52 -0.21 8.79 -9.32
N THR A 53 0.25 7.54 -9.23
CA THR A 53 -0.63 6.35 -9.17
C THR A 53 -1.25 6.19 -7.78
N GLY A 54 -0.51 6.55 -6.72
CA GLY A 54 -0.97 6.55 -5.35
C GLY A 54 -1.09 5.17 -4.70
N PRO A 55 -1.21 5.12 -3.36
CA PRO A 55 -1.13 3.88 -2.58
C PRO A 55 -2.28 2.92 -2.86
N ILE A 56 -3.48 3.43 -3.13
CA ILE A 56 -4.70 2.63 -3.36
C ILE A 56 -4.52 1.70 -4.56
N TYR A 57 -3.87 2.15 -5.64
CA TYR A 57 -3.63 1.31 -6.81
C TYR A 57 -2.78 0.10 -6.46
N PHE A 58 -1.69 0.29 -5.70
CA PHE A 58 -0.80 -0.79 -5.29
C PHE A 58 -1.50 -1.74 -4.31
N ALA A 59 -2.29 -1.20 -3.37
CA ALA A 59 -3.12 -2.00 -2.46
C ALA A 59 -4.11 -2.90 -3.22
N MET A 60 -4.80 -2.33 -4.22
CA MET A 60 -5.77 -3.05 -5.01
C MET A 60 -5.10 -4.14 -5.88
N ARG A 61 -3.94 -3.84 -6.48
CA ARG A 61 -3.14 -4.83 -7.22
C ARG A 61 -2.64 -5.96 -6.32
N LEU A 62 -2.23 -5.65 -5.09
CA LEU A 62 -1.84 -6.63 -4.08
C LEU A 62 -3.01 -7.56 -3.76
N LEU A 63 -4.18 -7.02 -3.41
CA LEU A 63 -5.37 -7.82 -3.08
C LEU A 63 -5.83 -8.72 -4.23
N MET A 64 -5.76 -8.23 -5.48
CA MET A 64 -6.07 -9.06 -6.66
C MET A 64 -5.04 -10.18 -6.87
N ARG A 65 -3.74 -9.88 -6.67
CA ARG A 65 -2.66 -10.87 -6.82
C ARG A 65 -2.78 -12.00 -5.81
N GLU A 66 -3.14 -11.68 -4.57
CA GLU A 66 -3.35 -12.66 -3.51
C GLU A 66 -4.73 -13.36 -3.61
N GLY A 67 -5.55 -13.00 -4.61
CA GLY A 67 -6.88 -13.60 -4.82
C GLY A 67 -7.92 -13.21 -3.75
N ILE A 68 -7.67 -12.16 -2.98
CA ILE A 68 -8.56 -11.70 -1.90
C ILE A 68 -9.76 -10.95 -2.47
N ILE A 69 -9.55 -10.16 -3.53
CA ILE A 69 -10.62 -9.51 -4.29
C ILE A 69 -10.63 -10.00 -5.74
N PRO A 70 -11.79 -9.96 -6.43
CA PRO A 70 -11.86 -10.31 -7.83
C PRO A 70 -10.97 -9.41 -8.70
N TYR A 71 -10.39 -9.98 -9.75
CA TYR A 71 -9.71 -9.21 -10.77
C TYR A 71 -10.65 -8.17 -11.39
N LYS A 72 -10.18 -6.92 -11.49
CA LYS A 72 -10.81 -5.88 -12.30
C LYS A 72 -9.80 -5.42 -13.34
N ALA A 73 -10.23 -5.36 -14.60
CA ALA A 73 -9.44 -4.69 -15.63
C ALA A 73 -9.47 -3.18 -15.33
N ILE A 74 -8.29 -2.61 -15.11
CA ILE A 74 -8.07 -1.18 -14.83
C ILE A 74 -7.42 -0.57 -16.06
#